data_AF-A0A6A0A3A2-F1
#
_entry.id   AF-A0A6A0A3A2-F1
#
_cell.length_a   1.000
_cell.length_b   1.000
_cell.length_c   1.000
_cell.angle_alpha   90.00
_cell.angle_beta   90.00
_cell.angle_gamma   90.00
#
_symmetry.space_group_name_H-M   'P 1'
#
loop_
_entity.id
_entity.type
_entity.pdbx_description
1 polymer ?
#
loop_
_entity_poly.entity_id
_entity_poly.type
_entity_poly.pdbx_seq_one_letter_code
_entity_poly.pdbx_strand_id
1 'polypeptide(L)'
;MWECERYIAPEIVDGWAYDEKVDLFSLGVVVFELWHPFSTAMERALRLRDLRENGQLPDSFQANHPTITHLIRWLMSSNPHDRPSAREVLASGLLPPRVQDEQTLPLACWMGCFVLEPARQQSSDP
;
A
#
# COMPACT_ATOMS: atom_id res chain seq x y z
N MET A 1 7.28 22.13 -5.56
CA MET A 1 6.15 22.51 -4.68
C MET A 1 4.83 21.93 -5.20
N TRP A 2 4.80 20.70 -5.73
CA TRP A 2 3.64 20.15 -6.47
C TRP A 2 3.40 18.64 -6.27
N GLU A 3 4.03 17.99 -5.29
CA GLU A 3 3.89 16.53 -5.11
C GLU A 3 2.89 16.13 -4.03
N CYS A 4 2.53 17.04 -3.11
CA CYS A 4 1.63 16.73 -2.00
C CYS A 4 0.16 16.56 -2.42
N GLU A 5 -0.27 17.08 -3.57
CA GLU A 5 -1.69 17.02 -3.98
C GLU A 5 -2.23 15.59 -4.04
N ARG A 6 -1.38 14.62 -4.37
CA ARG A 6 -1.73 13.20 -4.44
C ARG A 6 -2.00 12.56 -3.08
N TYR A 7 -1.52 13.17 -2.00
CA TYR A 7 -1.67 12.69 -0.63
C TYR A 7 -2.73 13.48 0.15
N ILE A 8 -3.25 14.57 -0.43
CA ILE A 8 -4.25 15.42 0.21
C ILE A 8 -5.63 14.82 -0.04
N ALA A 9 -6.38 14.66 1.06
CA ALA A 9 -7.76 14.20 1.02
C ALA A 9 -8.65 15.20 0.26
N PRO A 10 -9.65 14.75 -0.52
CA PRO A 10 -10.46 15.61 -1.37
C PRO A 10 -11.15 16.75 -0.59
N GLU A 11 -11.61 16.48 0.63
CA GLU A 11 -12.28 17.44 1.49
C GLU A 11 -11.42 18.66 1.87
N ILE A 12 -10.10 18.50 1.95
CA ILE A 12 -9.18 19.61 2.24
C ILE A 12 -9.02 20.54 1.04
N VAL A 13 -9.08 19.99 -0.18
CA VAL A 13 -9.03 20.78 -1.43
C VAL A 13 -10.30 21.62 -1.56
N ASP A 14 -11.44 21.07 -1.13
CA ASP A 14 -12.74 21.74 -1.14
C ASP A 14 -12.91 22.75 0.02
N GLY A 15 -11.93 22.85 0.93
CA GLY A 15 -11.92 23.81 2.04
C GLY A 15 -12.83 23.42 3.22
N TRP A 16 -13.14 22.12 3.36
CA TRP A 16 -13.95 21.62 4.46
C TRP A 16 -13.14 21.51 5.76
N ALA A 17 -13.83 21.23 6.87
CA ALA A 17 -13.20 21.10 8.18
C ALA A 17 -12.13 19.99 8.18
N TYR A 18 -10.97 20.32 8.74
CA TYR A 18 -9.88 19.37 8.97
C TYR A 18 -10.30 18.35 10.04
N ASP A 19 -10.15 17.07 9.73
CA ASP A 19 -10.50 15.94 10.59
C ASP A 19 -9.34 14.94 10.63
N GLU A 20 -9.20 14.10 11.67
CA GLU A 20 -8.10 13.13 11.73
C GLU A 20 -8.12 12.09 10.60
N LYS A 21 -9.27 11.99 9.91
CA LYS A 21 -9.49 11.13 8.76
C LYS A 21 -8.68 11.55 7.54
N VAL A 22 -8.22 12.79 7.45
CA VAL A 22 -7.41 13.23 6.30
C VAL A 22 -6.04 12.55 6.29
N ASP A 23 -5.48 12.28 7.47
CA ASP A 23 -4.22 11.55 7.61
C ASP A 23 -4.40 10.09 7.16
N LEU A 24 -5.57 9.49 7.38
CA LEU A 24 -5.87 8.13 6.93
C LEU A 24 -5.99 8.02 5.40
N PHE A 25 -6.44 9.09 4.73
CA PHE A 25 -6.41 9.13 3.27
C PHE A 25 -4.97 9.08 2.75
N SER A 26 -4.11 9.93 3.31
CA SER A 26 -2.69 9.96 2.95
C SER A 26 -2.00 8.62 3.23
N LEU A 27 -2.38 7.94 4.31
CA LEU A 27 -1.91 6.60 4.65
C LEU A 27 -2.30 5.57 3.59
N GLY A 28 -3.52 5.61 3.05
CA GLY A 28 -3.96 4.70 1.98
C GLY A 28 -3.09 4.81 0.72
N VAL A 29 -2.72 6.04 0.35
CA VAL A 29 -1.80 6.31 -0.77
C VAL A 29 -0.42 5.70 -0.48
N VAL A 30 0.14 5.95 0.70
CA VAL A 30 1.45 5.41 1.11
C VAL A 30 1.45 3.88 1.14
N VAL A 31 0.38 3.26 1.65
CA VAL A 31 0.24 1.79 1.67
C VAL A 31 0.27 1.21 0.27
N PHE A 32 -0.41 1.84 -0.69
CA PHE A 32 -0.35 1.40 -2.08
C PHE A 32 1.07 1.51 -2.66
N GLU A 33 1.78 2.60 -2.40
CA GLU A 33 3.15 2.78 -2.88
C GLU A 33 4.14 1.78 -2.28
N LEU A 34 3.95 1.38 -1.03
CA LEU A 34 4.80 0.39 -0.37
C LEU A 34 4.62 -1.02 -0.95
N TRP A 35 3.41 -1.36 -1.40
CA TRP A 35 3.09 -2.70 -1.92
C TRP A 35 3.17 -2.81 -3.44
N HIS A 36 3.17 -1.69 -4.17
CA HIS A 36 3.23 -1.69 -5.63
C HIS A 36 4.52 -1.03 -6.12
N PRO A 37 5.55 -1.81 -6.51
CA PRO A 37 6.79 -1.26 -7.02
C PRO A 37 6.56 -0.61 -8.38
N PHE A 38 6.97 0.66 -8.53
CA PHE A 38 6.89 1.40 -9.79
C PHE A 38 8.22 1.34 -10.53
N SER A 39 8.17 1.11 -11.85
CA SER A 39 9.38 1.11 -12.68
C SER A 39 9.76 2.53 -13.12
N THR A 40 8.78 3.43 -13.25
CA THR A 40 9.00 4.80 -13.73
C THR A 40 8.20 5.82 -12.92
N ALA A 41 8.70 7.05 -12.85
CA ALA A 41 7.98 8.16 -12.19
C ALA A 41 6.65 8.50 -12.89
N MET A 42 6.57 8.33 -14.22
CA MET A 42 5.35 8.56 -14.98
C MET A 42 4.27 7.54 -14.63
N GLU A 43 4.62 6.25 -14.60
CA GLU A 43 3.70 5.18 -14.20
C GLU A 43 3.16 5.45 -12.79
N ARG A 44 4.05 5.76 -11.83
CA ARG A 44 3.67 6.16 -10.48
C ARG A 44 2.65 7.29 -10.49
N ALA A 45 2.90 8.35 -11.26
CA ALA A 45 1.99 9.49 -11.34
C ALA A 45 0.60 9.12 -11.89
N LEU A 46 0.55 8.28 -12.93
CA LEU A 46 -0.70 7.82 -13.54
C LEU A 46 -1.49 6.94 -12.59
N ARG A 47 -0.84 5.98 -11.93
CA ARG A 47 -1.48 5.05 -10.99
C ARG A 47 -2.02 5.76 -9.74
N LEU A 48 -1.25 6.69 -9.18
CA LEU A 48 -1.69 7.48 -8.03
C LEU A 48 -2.85 8.41 -8.38
N ARG A 49 -2.86 9.00 -9.59
CA ARG A 49 -3.99 9.79 -10.06
C ARG A 49 -5.25 8.94 -10.20
N ASP A 50 -5.13 7.79 -10.86
CA ASP A 50 -6.25 6.86 -11.07
C ASP A 50 -6.82 6.33 -9.74
N LEU A 51 -5.94 6.03 -8.78
CA LEU A 51 -6.34 5.64 -7.43
C LEU A 51 -7.10 6.75 -6.70
N ARG A 52 -6.67 8.01 -6.82
CA ARG A 52 -7.31 9.15 -6.16
C ARG A 52 -8.64 9.54 -6.80
N GLU A 53 -8.69 9.60 -8.13
CA GLU A 53 -9.87 10.07 -8.88
C GLU A 53 -10.94 8.97 -9.01
N ASN A 54 -10.52 7.74 -9.29
CA ASN A 54 -11.43 6.65 -9.63
C ASN A 54 -11.51 5.57 -8.54
N GLY A 55 -10.66 5.62 -7.50
CA GLY A 55 -10.57 4.55 -6.49
C GLY A 55 -10.10 3.21 -7.07
N GLN A 56 -9.47 3.23 -8.25
CA GLN A 56 -9.11 2.03 -8.98
C GLN A 56 -7.67 1.59 -8.66
N LEU A 57 -7.54 0.28 -8.46
CA LEU A 57 -6.27 -0.41 -8.24
C LEU A 57 -6.01 -1.34 -9.42
N PRO A 58 -4.75 -1.59 -9.81
CA PRO A 58 -4.44 -2.54 -10.87
C PRO A 58 -5.03 -3.93 -10.57
N ASP A 59 -5.67 -4.59 -11.54
CA ASP A 59 -6.29 -5.91 -11.31
C ASP A 59 -5.28 -6.95 -10.80
N SER A 60 -4.04 -6.90 -11.31
CA SER A 60 -2.95 -7.75 -10.84
C SER A 60 -2.62 -7.51 -9.35
N PHE A 61 -2.65 -6.26 -8.90
CA PHE A 61 -2.45 -5.91 -7.50
C PHE A 61 -3.60 -6.45 -6.63
N GLN A 62 -4.84 -6.29 -7.10
CA GLN A 62 -6.02 -6.78 -6.38
C GLN A 62 -6.02 -8.31 -6.23
N ALA A 63 -5.60 -9.02 -7.28
CA ALA A 63 -5.49 -10.47 -7.26
C ALA A 63 -4.39 -10.97 -6.30
N ASN A 64 -3.25 -10.28 -6.26
CA ASN A 64 -2.12 -10.66 -5.42
C ASN A 64 -2.28 -10.26 -3.95
N HIS A 65 -2.98 -9.15 -3.69
CA HIS A 65 -3.09 -8.55 -2.35
C HIS A 65 -4.53 -8.12 -2.04
N PRO A 66 -5.48 -9.07 -1.92
CA PRO A 66 -6.89 -8.76 -1.70
C PRO A 66 -7.14 -8.07 -0.35
N THR A 67 -6.42 -8.46 0.71
CA THR A 67 -6.53 -7.86 2.05
C THR A 67 -6.07 -6.40 2.05
N ILE A 68 -4.92 -6.11 1.43
CA ILE A 68 -4.37 -4.76 1.33
C ILE A 68 -5.23 -3.89 0.41
N THR A 69 -5.76 -4.47 -0.66
CA THR A 69 -6.73 -3.81 -1.54
C THR A 69 -7.97 -3.35 -0.78
N HIS A 70 -8.51 -4.23 0.08
CA HIS A 70 -9.64 -3.87 0.93
C HIS A 70 -9.28 -2.74 1.90
N LEU A 71 -8.10 -2.82 2.54
CA LEU A 71 -7.60 -1.77 3.43
C LEU A 71 -7.45 -0.42 2.72
N ILE A 72 -6.82 -0.38 1.53
CA ILE A 72 -6.63 0.86 0.76
C ILE A 72 -7.98 1.48 0.40
N ARG A 73 -8.94 0.67 -0.09
CA ARG A 73 -10.30 1.15 -0.40
C ARG A 73 -11.00 1.73 0.82
N TRP A 74 -10.86 1.08 1.97
CA TRP A 74 -11.45 1.54 3.21
C TRP A 74 -10.85 2.89 3.66
N LEU A 75 -9.52 3.00 3.62
CA LEU A 75 -8.77 4.22 3.94
C LEU A 75 -9.02 5.38 2.96
N MET A 76 -9.22 5.10 1.68
CA MET A 76 -9.36 6.12 0.63
C MET A 76 -10.81 6.40 0.22
N SER A 77 -11.77 6.08 1.09
CA SER A 77 -13.19 6.41 0.86
C SER A 77 -13.37 7.92 0.62
N SER A 78 -14.12 8.29 -0.43
CA SER A 78 -14.35 9.69 -0.80
C SER A 78 -15.10 10.47 0.28
N ASN A 79 -16.00 9.80 0.99
CA ASN A 79 -16.71 10.35 2.13
C ASN A 79 -15.89 10.13 3.42
N PRO A 80 -15.51 11.19 4.16
CA PRO A 80 -14.75 11.07 5.41
C PRO A 80 -15.47 10.24 6.49
N HIS A 81 -16.80 10.19 6.47
CA HIS A 81 -17.59 9.41 7.43
C HIS A 81 -17.50 7.91 7.22
N ASP A 82 -17.30 7.47 5.96
CA ASP A 82 -17.12 6.05 5.62
C ASP A 82 -15.68 5.59 5.86
N ARG A 83 -14.75 6.54 6.04
CA ARG A 83 -13.34 6.28 6.34
C ARG A 83 -13.18 5.83 7.79
N PRO A 84 -12.39 4.79 8.07
CA PRO A 84 -12.19 4.35 9.44
C PRO A 84 -11.34 5.33 10.24
N SER A 85 -11.42 5.21 11.56
CA SER A 85 -10.43 5.76 12.49
C SER A 85 -9.17 4.89 12.53
N ALA A 86 -8.04 5.48 12.93
CA ALA A 86 -6.80 4.74 13.10
C ALA A 86 -6.96 3.53 14.05
N ARG A 87 -7.82 3.67 15.07
CA ARG A 87 -8.12 2.62 16.02
C ARG A 87 -8.87 1.44 15.39
N GLU A 88 -9.85 1.72 14.52
CA GLU A 88 -10.58 0.67 13.79
C GLU A 88 -9.67 -0.06 12.81
N VAL A 89 -8.78 0.66 12.12
CA VAL A 89 -7.77 0.05 11.24
C VAL A 89 -6.87 -0.91 12.02
N LEU A 90 -6.38 -0.49 13.19
CA LEU A 90 -5.56 -1.34 14.06
C LEU A 90 -6.32 -2.58 14.58
N ALA A 91 -7.62 -2.45 14.81
CA ALA A 91 -8.48 -3.54 15.28
C ALA A 91 -8.94 -4.49 14.17
N SER A 92 -8.92 -4.05 12.90
CA SER A 92 -9.48 -4.79 11.76
C SER A 92 -8.73 -6.09 11.40
N GLY A 93 -7.50 -6.27 11.87
CA GLY A 93 -6.66 -7.42 11.50
C GLY A 93 -6.21 -7.41 10.02
N LEU A 94 -6.46 -6.32 9.28
CA LEU A 94 -6.03 -6.17 7.87
C LEU A 94 -4.55 -5.83 7.73
N LEU A 95 -3.92 -5.37 8.82
CA LEU A 95 -2.51 -5.04 8.85
C LEU A 95 -1.67 -6.31 8.99
N PRO A 96 -0.46 -6.33 8.40
CA PRO A 96 0.48 -7.42 8.64
C PRO A 96 0.78 -7.52 10.16
N PRO A 97 1.10 -8.73 10.65
CA PRO A 97 1.48 -8.92 12.04
C PRO A 97 2.61 -7.95 12.41
N ARG A 98 2.49 -7.31 13.57
CA ARG A 98 3.49 -6.36 14.04
C ARG A 98 4.83 -7.08 14.14
N VAL A 99 5.88 -6.48 13.58
CA VAL A 99 7.26 -6.89 13.82
C VAL A 99 7.66 -6.39 15.21
N GLN A 100 7.05 -6.96 16.24
CA GLN A 100 7.45 -6.84 17.64
C GLN A 100 7.52 -8.26 18.17
N ASP A 101 8.60 -8.93 17.76
CA ASP A 101 9.43 -9.86 18.53
C ASP A 101 10.23 -10.70 17.54
N GLU A 102 11.52 -10.37 17.40
CA GLU A 102 12.56 -11.19 16.76
C GLU A 102 12.78 -12.54 17.49
N GLN A 103 11.78 -13.03 18.24
CA GLN A 103 11.89 -14.16 19.17
C GLN A 103 10.75 -15.19 19.02
N THR A 104 9.75 -14.99 18.15
CA THR A 104 8.66 -15.97 17.94
C THR A 104 8.32 -16.21 16.47
N LEU A 105 9.33 -16.37 15.61
CA LEU A 105 9.12 -17.08 14.35
C LEU A 105 9.45 -18.57 14.59
N PRO A 106 8.48 -19.50 14.48
CA PRO A 106 8.83 -20.92 14.43
C PRO A 106 9.81 -21.12 13.26
N LEU A 107 10.89 -21.86 13.51
CA LEU A 107 11.97 -22.18 12.54
C LEU A 107 11.46 -22.73 11.18
N ALA A 108 10.18 -23.09 11.08
CA ALA A 108 9.50 -23.50 9.85
C ALA A 108 9.39 -22.39 8.78
N CYS A 109 9.33 -21.10 9.13
CA CYS A 109 9.25 -20.03 8.12
C CYS A 109 10.58 -19.76 7.38
N TRP A 110 11.71 -20.21 7.93
CA TRP A 110 13.03 -20.01 7.31
C TRP A 110 13.36 -21.07 6.24
N MET A 111 12.66 -22.21 6.23
CA MET A 111 12.95 -23.30 5.28
C MET A 111 12.19 -23.21 3.95
N GLY A 112 11.38 -22.17 3.73
CA GLY A 112 10.45 -22.12 2.59
C GLY A 112 10.83 -21.23 1.41
N CYS A 113 11.86 -20.38 1.50
CA CYS A 113 12.16 -19.37 0.47
C CYS A 113 13.60 -19.36 -0.07
N PHE A 114 14.41 -20.37 0.27
CA PHE A 114 15.73 -20.55 -0.34
C PHE A 114 15.68 -21.79 -1.25
N VAL A 115 16.05 -21.61 -2.53
CA VAL A 115 16.19 -22.62 -3.60
C VAL A 115 14.95 -22.92 -4.46
N LEU A 116 14.68 -22.01 -5.40
CA LEU A 116 14.41 -22.40 -6.78
C LEU A 116 15.39 -21.64 -7.68
N GLU A 117 16.54 -22.27 -7.95
CA GLU A 117 17.44 -21.92 -9.06
C GLU A 117 16.92 -22.59 -10.35
N PRO A 118 17.20 -22.03 -11.54
CA PRO A 118 18.24 -22.71 -12.32
C PRO A 118 19.13 -21.79 -13.19
N ALA A 119 20.44 -22.07 -13.08
CA ALA A 119 21.49 -22.13 -14.11
C ALA A 119 21.35 -21.38 -15.47
N ARG A 120 22.33 -20.49 -15.75
CA ARG A 120 23.03 -20.19 -17.03
C ARG A 120 23.75 -18.82 -16.89
N GLN A 121 24.97 -18.50 -17.33
CA GLN A 121 26.01 -19.17 -18.13
C GLN A 121 27.33 -18.34 -18.07
N GLN A 122 28.47 -19.02 -17.93
CA GLN A 122 29.83 -18.75 -18.48
C GLN A 122 30.50 -17.35 -18.47
N SER A 123 31.65 -17.27 -17.78
CA SER A 123 32.94 -16.69 -18.24
C SER A 123 33.97 -16.95 -17.10
N SER A 124 35.25 -17.31 -17.23
CA SER A 124 36.21 -17.51 -18.32
C SER A 124 37.52 -17.97 -17.63
N ASP A 125 38.34 -18.78 -18.31
CA ASP A 125 39.71 -19.19 -17.94
C ASP A 125 40.64 -18.00 -17.59
N PRO A 126 41.79 -18.24 -16.93
CA PRO A 126 43.00 -18.72 -17.62
C PRO A 126 43.59 -20.04 -17.09
#